data_AF-L8IWK5-F1
#
_entry.id   AF-L8IWK5-F1
#
_cell.length_a   1.000
_cell.length_b   1.000
_cell.length_c   1.000
_cell.angle_alpha   90.00
_cell.angle_beta   90.00
_cell.angle_gamma   90.00
#
_symmetry.space_group_name_H-M   'P 1'
#
loop_
_entity.id
_entity.type
_entity.pdbx_description
1 polymer ?
#
loop_
_entity_poly.entity_id
_entity_poly.type
_entity_poly.pdbx_seq_one_letter_code
_entity_poly.pdbx_strand_id
1 'polypeptide(L)'
;EGARLPPKEEEIFNKKRSKKMQKKYHERKKNATISSLPEERFQPGKLLACIAPRPGRRGPAEGRVLKEKELEFCLRKIKAQKAK
;
A
#
# COMPACT_ATOMS: atom_id res chain seq x y z
N GLU A 1 14.64 8.40 -7.34
CA GLU A 1 15.53 8.56 -6.18
C GLU A 1 14.71 8.24 -4.93
N GLY A 2 15.03 7.15 -4.22
CA GLY A 2 14.23 6.69 -3.08
C GLY A 2 14.43 7.62 -1.89
N ALA A 3 13.35 8.06 -1.25
CA ALA A 3 13.41 8.83 -0.01
C ALA A 3 14.29 8.10 1.01
N ARG A 4 15.33 8.78 1.50
CA ARG A 4 16.23 8.26 2.54
C ARG A 4 15.38 8.03 3.79
N LEU A 5 15.30 6.78 4.24
CA LEU A 5 14.52 6.44 5.41
C LEU A 5 15.13 7.15 6.63
N PRO A 6 14.31 7.67 7.56
CA PRO A 6 14.83 8.25 8.79
C PRO A 6 15.64 7.19 9.55
N PRO A 7 16.70 7.59 10.29
CA PRO A 7 17.67 6.66 10.87
C PRO A 7 17.03 5.58 11.78
N LYS A 8 15.93 5.91 12.47
CA LYS A 8 15.14 4.95 13.25
C LYS A 8 14.49 3.86 12.40
N GLU A 9 13.96 4.19 11.22
CA GLU A 9 13.32 3.22 10.33
C GLU A 9 14.34 2.32 9.64
N GLU A 10 15.50 2.87 9.27
CA GLU A 10 16.62 2.06 8.75
C GLU A 10 17.11 1.05 9.77
N GLU A 11 17.22 1.44 11.04
CA GLU A 11 17.65 0.55 12.12
C GLU A 11 16.66 -0.61 12.34
N ILE A 12 15.35 -0.33 12.28
CA ILE A 12 14.31 -1.36 12.42
C ILE A 12 14.35 -2.35 11.24
N PHE A 13 14.60 -1.86 10.03
CA PHE A 13 14.61 -2.67 8.82
C PHE A 13 15.90 -3.50 8.69
N ASN A 14 17.07 -2.89 8.92
CA ASN A 14 18.40 -3.46 8.73
C ASN A 14 19.04 -4.05 10.00
N LYS A 15 18.29 -4.17 11.09
CA LYS A 15 18.80 -4.80 12.32
C LYS A 15 19.42 -6.17 12.05
N LYS A 16 20.48 -6.49 12.81
CA LYS A 16 21.05 -7.83 12.81
C LYS A 16 20.02 -8.83 13.34
N ARG A 17 19.89 -9.95 12.65
CA ARG A 17 18.86 -10.98 12.90
C ARG A 17 19.53 -12.35 12.93
N SER A 18 18.97 -13.30 13.68
CA SER A 18 19.43 -14.69 13.69
C SER A 18 19.38 -15.30 12.27
N LYS A 19 20.30 -16.22 11.97
CA LYS A 19 20.43 -16.90 10.66
C LYS A 19 19.11 -17.52 10.18
N LYS A 20 18.36 -18.17 11.08
CA LYS A 20 17.04 -18.76 10.78
C LYS A 20 16.04 -17.68 10.33
N MET A 21 16.05 -16.52 10.98
CA MET A 21 15.15 -15.43 10.68
C MET A 21 15.54 -14.69 9.41
N GLN A 22 16.84 -14.51 9.14
CA GLN A 22 17.32 -13.97 7.86
C GLN A 22 16.87 -14.82 6.68
N LYS A 23 16.98 -16.16 6.78
CA LYS A 23 16.46 -17.08 5.76
C LYS A 23 14.97 -16.86 5.48
N LYS A 24 14.16 -16.75 6.53
CA LYS A 24 12.72 -16.45 6.44
C LYS A 24 12.43 -15.13 5.71
N TYR A 25 13.20 -14.08 5.98
CA TYR A 25 13.05 -12.79 5.29
C TYR A 25 13.48 -12.87 3.82
N HIS A 26 14.57 -13.56 3.52
CA HIS A 26 14.99 -13.78 2.12
C HIS A 26 13.95 -14.55 1.32
N GLU A 27 13.32 -15.57 1.90
CA GLU A 27 12.22 -16.29 1.25
C GLU A 27 11.02 -15.38 1.00
N ARG A 28 10.62 -14.54 1.97
CA ARG A 28 9.53 -13.57 1.79
C ARG A 28 9.83 -12.52 0.73
N LYS A 29 11.08 -12.04 0.65
CA LYS A 29 11.50 -11.00 -0.30
C LYS A 29 11.32 -11.44 -1.75
N LYS A 30 11.42 -12.74 -2.05
CA LYS A 30 11.22 -13.30 -3.40
C LYS A 30 9.83 -13.00 -3.97
N ASN A 31 8.81 -12.98 -3.11
CA ASN A 31 7.41 -12.76 -3.49
C ASN A 31 6.91 -11.36 -3.10
N ALA A 32 7.81 -10.46 -2.69
CA ALA A 32 7.45 -9.14 -2.19
C ALA A 32 7.30 -8.08 -3.29
N THR A 33 7.17 -8.51 -4.55
CA THR A 33 6.97 -7.60 -5.68
C THR A 33 5.58 -6.98 -5.61
N ILE A 34 5.54 -5.65 -5.60
CA ILE A 34 4.31 -4.86 -5.63
C ILE A 34 4.08 -4.42 -7.09
N SER A 35 2.83 -4.35 -7.54
CA SER A 35 2.52 -3.84 -8.88
C SER A 35 2.77 -2.33 -8.97
N SER A 36 3.09 -1.82 -10.15
CA SER A 36 3.49 -0.42 -10.36
C SER A 36 2.42 0.60 -9.98
N LEU A 37 1.14 0.28 -10.22
CA LEU A 37 0.00 1.15 -9.92
C LEU A 37 -0.16 1.52 -8.44
N PRO A 38 -0.18 0.57 -7.48
CA PRO A 38 -0.15 0.92 -6.08
C PRO A 38 1.18 1.55 -5.64
N GLU A 39 2.31 1.18 -6.25
CA GLU A 39 3.62 1.80 -5.96
C GLU A 39 3.62 3.32 -6.19
N GLU A 40 3.02 3.77 -7.29
CA GLU A 40 2.83 5.20 -7.60
C GLU A 40 1.97 5.92 -6.54
N ARG A 41 1.05 5.22 -5.87
CA ARG A 41 0.18 5.77 -4.82
C ARG A 41 0.84 5.85 -3.45
N PHE A 42 1.90 5.08 -3.22
CA PHE A 42 2.66 5.18 -1.96
C PHE A 42 3.52 6.45 -1.90
N GLN A 43 3.99 6.97 -3.04
CA GLN A 43 4.78 8.21 -3.11
C GLN A 43 4.06 9.43 -2.49
N PRO A 44 2.80 9.75 -2.83
CA PRO A 44 2.08 10.86 -2.20
C PRO A 44 1.56 10.56 -0.79
N GLY A 45 1.74 9.33 -0.28
CA GLY A 45 1.21 8.92 1.04
C GLY A 45 -0.32 8.84 1.11
N LYS A 46 -1.02 8.76 -0.03
CA LYS A 46 -2.50 8.74 -0.10
C LYS A 46 -2.99 7.53 -0.89
N LEU A 47 -3.75 6.67 -0.22
CA LEU A 47 -4.34 5.46 -0.81
C LEU A 47 -5.85 5.62 -1.03
N LEU A 48 -6.36 4.97 -2.07
CA LEU A 48 -7.79 4.86 -2.32
C LEU A 48 -8.32 3.56 -1.70
N ALA A 49 -9.42 3.66 -0.96
CA ALA A 49 -10.07 2.53 -0.31
C ALA A 49 -11.59 2.55 -0.56
N CYS A 50 -12.19 1.38 -0.58
CA CYS A 50 -13.63 1.19 -0.62
C CYS A 50 -14.15 0.93 0.78
N ILE A 51 -15.16 1.71 1.20
CA ILE A 51 -15.89 1.49 2.46
C ILE A 51 -16.89 0.36 2.22
N ALA A 52 -16.83 -0.68 3.03
CA ALA A 52 -17.68 -1.87 2.87
C ALA A 52 -19.04 -1.78 3.60
N PRO A 53 -19.12 -1.38 4.89
CA PRO A 53 -20.40 -1.22 5.56
C PRO A 53 -21.04 0.13 5.21
N ARG A 54 -22.36 0.22 5.36
CA ARG A 54 -23.07 1.51 5.29
C ARG A 54 -22.88 2.24 6.63
N PRO A 55 -22.13 3.34 6.68
CA PRO A 55 -21.73 3.99 7.95
C PRO A 55 -22.92 4.51 8.76
N GLY A 56 -24.06 4.77 8.13
CA GLY A 56 -25.27 5.25 8.82
C GLY A 56 -26.03 4.19 9.63
N ARG A 57 -25.64 2.92 9.61
CA ARG A 57 -26.34 1.84 10.35
C ARG A 57 -25.43 1.00 11.24
N ARG A 58 -24.14 0.92 10.93
CA ARG A 58 -23.14 0.16 11.67
C ARG A 58 -21.94 1.08 11.88
N GLY A 59 -21.47 1.18 13.12
CA GLY A 59 -20.54 2.20 13.63
C GLY A 59 -19.35 2.57 12.72
N PRO A 60 -18.11 2.17 13.03
CA PRO A 60 -16.94 2.69 12.31
C PRO A 60 -16.98 2.42 10.80
N ALA A 61 -16.46 3.37 10.01
CA ALA A 61 -16.32 3.23 8.55
C ALA A 61 -15.14 2.29 8.22
N GLU A 62 -15.40 0.99 8.21
CA GLU A 62 -14.42 -0.03 7.83
C GLU A 62 -14.31 -0.18 6.31
N GLY A 63 -13.15 -0.59 5.81
CA GLY A 63 -12.94 -0.72 4.36
C GLY A 63 -11.68 -1.47 3.97
N ARG A 64 -11.53 -1.69 2.67
CA ARG A 64 -10.34 -2.29 2.07
C ARG A 64 -9.69 -1.36 1.05
N VAL A 65 -8.38 -1.43 0.94
CA VAL A 65 -7.61 -0.71 -0.09
C VAL A 65 -7.96 -1.29 -1.47
N LEU A 66 -8.14 -0.41 -2.46
CA LEU A 66 -8.39 -0.81 -3.85
C LEU A 66 -7.15 -1.43 -4.47
N LYS A 67 -7.32 -2.55 -5.18
CA LYS A 67 -6.21 -3.27 -5.83
C LYS A 67 -6.41 -3.32 -7.34
N GLU A 68 -5.31 -3.22 -8.08
CA GLU A 68 -5.21 -3.52 -9.52
C GLU A 68 -6.39 -2.96 -10.35
N LYS A 69 -7.23 -3.85 -10.91
CA LYS A 69 -8.36 -3.51 -11.78
C LYS A 69 -9.38 -2.58 -11.11
N GLU A 70 -9.65 -2.76 -9.82
CA GLU A 70 -10.57 -1.88 -9.09
C GLU A 70 -9.99 -0.46 -8.99
N LEU A 71 -8.67 -0.37 -8.75
CA LEU A 71 -7.96 0.91 -8.67
C LEU A 71 -7.98 1.60 -10.04
N GLU A 72 -7.67 0.88 -11.12
CA GLU A 72 -7.73 1.42 -12.48
C GLU A 72 -9.11 1.97 -12.84
N PHE A 73 -10.16 1.21 -12.52
CA PHE A 73 -11.55 1.61 -12.78
C PHE A 73 -11.91 2.90 -12.05
N CYS A 74 -11.61 2.98 -10.75
CA CYS A 74 -11.88 4.18 -9.96
C CYS A 74 -11.10 5.39 -10.49
N LEU A 75 -9.84 5.21 -10.89
CA LEU A 75 -9.03 6.29 -11.44
C LEU A 75 -9.57 6.82 -12.77
N ARG A 76 -10.03 5.93 -13.66
CA ARG A 76 -10.68 6.32 -14.92
C ARG A 76 -11.93 7.16 -14.65
N LYS A 77 -12.76 6.76 -13.69
CA LYS A 77 -13.97 7.50 -13.30
C LYS A 77 -13.66 8.87 -12.68
N ILE A 78 -12.68 8.94 -11.79
CA ILE A 78 -12.26 10.22 -11.17
C ILE A 78 -11.72 11.18 -12.23
N LYS A 79 -10.87 10.71 -13.15
CA LYS A 79 -10.34 11.53 -14.25
C LYS A 79 -11.46 12.06 -15.15
N ALA A 80 -12.43 11.21 -15.52
CA ALA A 80 -13.56 11.61 -16.35
C ALA A 80 -14.49 12.63 -15.65
N GLN A 81 -14.69 12.52 -14.33
CA GLN A 81 -15.45 13.50 -13.57
C GLN A 81 -14.75 14.86 -13.48
N LYS A 82 -13.42 14.87 -13.30
CA LYS A 82 -12.64 16.11 -13.20
C LYS A 82 -12.49 16.86 -14.53
N ALA A 83 -12.68 16.18 -15.65
CA ALA A 83 -12.59 16.77 -17.00
C ALA A 83 -13.92 17.38 -17.47
N LYS A 84 -15.00 17.20 -16.71
CA LYS A 84 -16.26 17.96 -16.85
C LYS A 84 -16.20 19.20 -15.97
#